data_AF-A0A6C2D8M2-F1
#
_entry.id   AF-A0A6C2D8M2-F1
#
_cell.length_a   1.000
_cell.length_b   1.000
_cell.length_c   1.000
_cell.angle_alpha   90.00
_cell.angle_beta   90.00
_cell.angle_gamma   90.00
#
_symmetry.space_group_name_H-M   'P 1'
#
loop_
_entity.id
_entity.type
_entity.pdbx_description
1 polymer ?
#
loop_
_entity_poly.entity_id
_entity_poly.type
_entity_poly.pdbx_seq_one_letter_code
_entity_poly.pdbx_strand_id
1 'polypeptide(L)'
;ALACLDPDAAARLQPHGAQRIQRALEIVRLTGQPLAASYARRDAAPDSRRYIPIALTPSDRAVLHARIERRFDSMLLAGFVDEVVRLRRHYELTPNLPSMRCVGYRQALEYLEGHCDLPTFRNKGIFATRQLAKRQITWQRNFRENWGDLVELDCLAEHLEETVRQTVAQAL
;
A
#
# COMPACT_ATOMS: atom_id res chain seq x y z
N ALA A 1 -10.25 20.84 17.76
CA ALA A 1 -9.73 19.84 18.71
C ALA A 1 -8.21 19.67 18.57
N LEU A 2 -7.68 19.10 17.48
CA LEU A 2 -6.23 18.88 17.34
C LEU A 2 -5.43 20.18 17.35
N ALA A 3 -5.92 21.24 16.68
CA ALA A 3 -5.27 22.55 16.67
C ALA A 3 -5.06 23.19 18.05
N CYS A 4 -5.83 22.79 19.07
CA CYS A 4 -5.65 23.29 20.44
C CYS A 4 -4.63 22.47 21.24
N LEU A 5 -4.42 21.20 20.86
CA LEU A 5 -3.63 20.22 21.60
C LEU A 5 -2.24 20.01 20.97
N ASP A 6 -2.14 20.12 19.65
CA ASP A 6 -0.91 20.02 18.87
C ASP A 6 -1.06 20.89 17.60
N PRO A 7 -0.82 22.21 17.72
CA PRO A 7 -0.96 23.17 16.62
C PRO A 7 -0.07 22.82 15.41
N ASP A 8 1.14 22.31 15.67
CA ASP A 8 2.12 21.96 14.63
C ASP A 8 1.64 20.76 13.81
N ALA A 9 1.14 19.71 14.48
CA ALA A 9 0.54 18.58 13.78
C ALA A 9 -0.73 19.00 13.02
N ALA A 10 -1.54 19.89 13.59
CA ALA A 10 -2.74 20.40 12.91
C ALA A 10 -2.41 21.21 11.64
N ALA A 11 -1.36 22.02 11.65
CA ALA A 11 -0.91 22.77 10.47
C ALA A 11 -0.34 21.85 9.38
N ARG A 12 0.33 20.76 9.77
CA ARG A 12 0.92 19.79 8.84
C ARG A 12 -0.10 18.80 8.26
N LEU A 13 -1.09 18.41 9.04
CA LEU A 13 -2.07 17.40 8.64
C LEU A 13 -3.20 18.06 7.85
N GLN A 14 -3.29 17.73 6.57
CA GLN A 14 -4.41 18.16 5.74
C GLN A 14 -5.75 17.71 6.36
N PRO A 15 -6.80 18.56 6.36
CA PRO A 15 -8.09 18.26 7.00
C PRO A 15 -8.73 16.95 6.55
N HIS A 16 -8.45 16.50 5.32
CA HIS A 16 -8.98 15.26 4.75
C HIS A 16 -8.33 13.98 5.30
N GLY A 17 -7.29 14.09 6.14
CA GLY A 17 -6.57 12.96 6.72
C GLY A 17 -7.16 12.44 8.03
N ALA A 18 -8.45 12.10 8.06
CA ALA A 18 -9.19 11.73 9.29
C ALA A 18 -8.44 10.71 10.18
N GLN A 19 -7.89 9.64 9.60
CA GLN A 19 -7.12 8.62 10.35
C GLN A 19 -5.84 9.19 10.98
N ARG A 20 -5.15 10.11 10.28
CA ARG A 20 -3.92 10.74 10.80
C ARG A 20 -4.25 11.74 11.91
N ILE A 21 -5.34 12.48 11.76
CA ILE A 21 -5.84 13.42 12.77
C ILE A 21 -6.29 12.65 14.02
N GLN A 22 -7.05 11.57 13.85
CA GLN A 22 -7.44 10.70 14.95
C GLN A 22 -6.21 10.15 15.68
N ARG A 23 -5.23 9.62 14.94
CA ARG A 23 -4.01 9.08 15.56
C ARG A 23 -3.20 10.14 16.31
N ALA A 24 -3.12 11.36 15.78
CA ALA A 24 -2.47 12.47 16.47
C ALA A 24 -3.18 12.80 17.79
N LEU A 25 -4.52 12.91 17.75
CA LEU A 25 -5.34 13.13 18.94
C LEU A 25 -5.20 12.00 19.97
N GLU A 26 -5.18 10.74 19.54
CA GLU A 26 -4.94 9.57 20.41
C GLU A 26 -3.60 9.69 21.14
N ILE A 27 -2.52 9.97 20.41
CA ILE A 27 -1.17 10.09 21.00
C ILE A 27 -1.14 11.23 22.02
N VAL A 28 -1.66 12.41 21.68
CA VAL A 28 -1.65 13.56 22.58
C VAL A 28 -2.50 13.28 23.83
N ARG A 29 -3.68 12.68 23.68
CA ARG A 29 -4.55 12.36 24.82
C ARG A 29 -3.99 11.28 25.73
N LEU A 30 -3.31 10.27 25.17
CA LEU A 30 -2.75 9.16 25.95
C LEU A 30 -1.43 9.51 26.63
N THR A 31 -0.60 10.34 25.99
CA THR A 31 0.77 10.61 26.46
C THR A 31 0.95 12.01 27.05
N GLY A 32 0.01 12.91 26.81
CA GLY A 32 0.16 14.34 27.10
C GLY A 32 1.19 15.06 26.23
N GLN A 33 1.80 14.37 25.25
CA GLN A 33 2.89 14.90 24.43
C GLN A 33 2.44 15.12 22.98
N PRO A 34 3.00 16.13 22.27
CA PRO A 34 2.76 16.33 20.85
C PRO A 34 3.16 15.11 20.01
N LEU A 35 2.53 14.94 18.84
CA LEU A 35 2.79 13.86 17.89
C LEU A 35 4.28 13.76 17.53
N ALA A 36 4.95 14.91 17.37
CA ALA A 36 6.37 14.99 17.04
C ALA A 36 7.28 14.27 18.05
N ALA A 37 6.94 14.33 19.34
CA ALA A 37 7.70 13.69 20.41
C ALA A 37 7.70 12.15 20.33
N SER A 38 6.71 11.57 19.64
CA SER A 38 6.68 10.12 19.38
C SER A 38 7.62 9.69 18.25
N TYR A 39 7.96 10.58 17.33
CA TYR A 39 8.93 10.32 16.26
C TYR A 39 10.36 10.55 16.71
N ALA A 40 10.61 11.55 17.56
CA ALA A 40 11.93 11.85 18.12
C ALA A 40 12.49 10.70 18.96
N ARG A 41 11.62 9.83 19.51
CA ARG A 41 12.02 8.63 20.27
C ARG A 41 12.50 7.46 19.38
N ARG A 42 12.46 7.60 18.06
CA ARG A 42 12.93 6.59 17.10
C ARG A 42 14.39 6.81 16.69
N ASP A 43 15.25 7.15 17.65
CA ASP A 43 16.67 6.83 17.51
C ASP A 43 16.81 5.31 17.66
N ALA A 44 16.42 4.58 16.62
CA ALA A 44 16.79 3.20 16.50
C ALA A 44 18.32 3.14 16.56
N ALA A 45 18.87 2.23 17.37
CA ALA A 45 20.30 1.93 17.33
C ALA A 45 20.73 1.80 15.86
N PRO A 46 21.88 2.37 15.46
CA PRO A 46 22.31 2.35 14.07
C PRO A 46 22.27 0.91 13.56
N ASP A 47 21.41 0.66 12.57
CA ASP A 47 21.27 -0.67 11.99
C ASP A 47 22.59 -1.00 11.31
N SER A 48 23.31 -1.99 11.83
CA SER A 48 24.63 -2.40 11.31
C SER A 48 24.53 -3.17 9.99
N ARG A 49 23.31 -3.44 9.53
CA ARG A 49 23.06 -4.15 8.28
C ARG A 49 23.22 -3.20 7.09
N ARG A 50 23.91 -3.69 6.07
CA ARG A 50 23.93 -3.05 4.75
C ARG A 50 22.69 -3.48 3.98
N TYR A 51 21.89 -2.50 3.56
CA TYR A 51 20.75 -2.71 2.67
C TYR A 51 21.15 -2.39 1.24
N ILE A 52 20.71 -3.22 0.30
CA ILE A 52 20.83 -2.96 -1.15
C ILE A 52 19.40 -2.73 -1.66
N PRO A 53 18.89 -1.49 -1.62
CA PRO A 53 17.53 -1.20 -2.02
C PRO A 53 17.40 -1.26 -3.54
N ILE A 54 16.59 -2.21 -4.03
CA ILE A 54 16.29 -2.37 -5.46
C ILE A 54 14.76 -2.25 -5.66
N ALA A 55 14.35 -1.33 -6.53
CA ALA A 55 12.97 -1.18 -6.97
C ALA A 55 12.79 -1.73 -8.39
N LEU A 56 11.72 -2.50 -8.59
CA LEU A 56 11.31 -3.01 -9.89
C LEU A 56 10.12 -2.20 -10.41
N THR A 57 10.35 -1.34 -11.40
CA THR A 57 9.33 -0.45 -11.95
C THR A 57 9.16 -0.72 -13.44
N PRO A 58 7.94 -0.98 -13.95
CA PRO A 58 7.75 -1.18 -15.38
C PRO A 58 7.93 0.13 -16.14
N SER A 59 8.72 0.12 -17.20
CA SER A 59 8.86 1.25 -18.14
C SER A 59 7.54 1.57 -18.86
N ASP A 60 6.73 0.55 -19.14
CA ASP A 60 5.40 0.71 -19.75
C ASP A 60 4.24 0.40 -18.76
N ARG A 61 3.45 1.44 -18.47
CA ARG A 61 2.27 1.33 -17.61
C ARG A 61 1.13 0.53 -18.25
N ALA A 62 1.03 0.49 -19.57
CA ALA A 62 0.01 -0.29 -20.26
C ALA A 62 0.21 -1.79 -20.02
N VAL A 63 1.47 -2.27 -20.05
CA VAL A 63 1.82 -3.66 -19.71
C VAL A 63 1.44 -3.98 -18.27
N LEU A 64 1.70 -3.08 -17.32
CA LEU A 64 1.30 -3.26 -15.93
C LEU A 64 -0.22 -3.37 -15.78
N HIS A 65 -0.99 -2.50 -16.44
CA HIS A 65 -2.45 -2.54 -16.41
C HIS A 65 -2.99 -3.85 -16.98
N ALA A 66 -2.47 -4.30 -18.12
CA ALA A 66 -2.87 -5.56 -18.73
C ALA A 66 -2.55 -6.77 -17.83
N ARG A 67 -1.38 -6.76 -17.16
CA ARG A 67 -1.02 -7.80 -16.17
C ARG A 67 -1.94 -7.78 -14.94
N ILE A 68 -2.32 -6.59 -14.46
CA ILE A 68 -3.28 -6.44 -13.36
C ILE A 68 -4.63 -7.06 -13.71
N GLU A 69 -5.15 -6.76 -14.91
CA GLU A 69 -6.42 -7.32 -15.40
C GLU A 69 -6.36 -8.84 -15.47
N ARG A 70 -5.36 -9.38 -16.18
CA ARG A 70 -5.18 -10.82 -16.35
C ARG A 70 -5.05 -11.54 -15.01
N ARG A 71 -4.31 -10.94 -14.06
CA ARG A 71 -4.14 -11.49 -12.71
C ARG A 71 -5.47 -11.50 -11.96
N PHE A 72 -6.24 -10.42 -12.03
CA PHE A 72 -7.53 -10.35 -11.35
C PHE A 72 -8.51 -11.39 -11.92
N ASP A 73 -8.55 -11.56 -13.24
CA ASP A 73 -9.35 -12.60 -13.89
C ASP A 73 -8.94 -14.00 -13.46
N SER A 74 -7.63 -14.25 -13.40
CA SER A 74 -7.08 -15.52 -12.92
C SER A 74 -7.48 -15.80 -11.47
N MET A 75 -7.50 -14.76 -10.61
CA MET A 75 -7.97 -14.90 -9.23
C MET A 75 -9.46 -15.27 -9.17
N LEU A 76 -10.30 -14.63 -9.99
CA LEU A 76 -11.73 -14.96 -10.06
C LEU A 76 -11.94 -16.42 -10.48
N LEU A 77 -11.24 -16.86 -11.54
CA LEU A 77 -11.27 -18.25 -12.01
C LEU A 77 -10.76 -19.25 -10.96
N ALA A 78 -9.80 -18.84 -10.13
CA ALA A 78 -9.26 -19.65 -9.04
C ALA A 78 -10.14 -19.68 -7.77
N GLY A 79 -11.38 -19.15 -7.83
CA GLY A 79 -12.32 -19.20 -6.71
C GLY A 79 -12.12 -18.09 -5.68
N PHE A 80 -11.65 -16.90 -6.09
CA PHE A 80 -11.48 -15.76 -5.18
C PHE A 80 -12.78 -15.37 -4.46
N VAL A 81 -13.93 -15.40 -5.14
CA VAL A 81 -15.22 -15.12 -4.49
C VAL A 81 -15.56 -16.17 -3.45
N ASP A 82 -15.32 -17.45 -3.75
CA ASP A 82 -15.56 -18.55 -2.82
C ASP A 82 -14.69 -18.47 -1.58
N GLU A 83 -13.45 -17.98 -1.72
CA GLU A 83 -12.59 -17.68 -0.57
C GLU A 83 -13.25 -16.67 0.37
N VAL A 84 -13.76 -15.55 -0.16
CA VAL A 84 -14.41 -14.53 0.66
C VAL A 84 -15.69 -15.07 1.31
N VAL A 85 -16.46 -15.91 0.59
CA VAL A 85 -17.61 -16.62 1.18
C VAL A 85 -17.19 -17.50 2.35
N ARG A 86 -16.10 -18.28 2.21
CA ARG A 86 -15.57 -19.10 3.32
C ARG A 86 -15.16 -18.23 4.50
N LEU A 87 -14.46 -17.12 4.27
CA LEU A 87 -14.06 -16.22 5.35
C LEU A 87 -15.28 -15.65 6.11
N ARG A 88 -16.35 -15.27 5.41
CA ARG A 88 -17.60 -14.79 6.02
C ARG A 88 -18.33 -15.84 6.86
N ARG A 89 -18.10 -17.13 6.60
CA ARG A 89 -18.67 -18.23 7.41
C ARG A 89 -17.93 -18.41 8.73
N HIS A 90 -16.64 -18.07 8.78
CA HIS A 90 -15.79 -18.29 9.94
C HIS A 90 -15.59 -17.03 10.80
N TYR A 91 -15.73 -15.85 10.22
CA TYR A 91 -15.41 -14.58 10.89
C TYR A 91 -16.53 -13.55 10.68
N GLU A 92 -16.75 -12.73 11.70
CA GLU A 92 -17.55 -11.51 11.59
C GLU A 92 -16.76 -10.44 10.82
N LEU A 93 -16.96 -10.41 9.51
CA LEU A 93 -16.27 -9.48 8.63
C LEU A 93 -17.06 -8.17 8.48
N THR A 94 -16.42 -7.05 8.82
CA THR A 94 -16.97 -5.71 8.55
C THR A 94 -16.08 -4.96 7.56
N PRO A 95 -16.64 -4.05 6.73
CA PRO A 95 -15.86 -3.24 5.79
C PRO A 95 -14.78 -2.36 6.44
N ASN A 96 -14.87 -2.12 7.75
CA ASN A 96 -13.92 -1.32 8.51
C ASN A 96 -12.66 -2.10 8.93
N LEU A 97 -12.67 -3.44 8.84
CA LEU A 97 -11.51 -4.25 9.17
C LEU A 97 -10.36 -3.99 8.17
N PRO A 98 -9.09 -3.91 8.63
CA PRO A 98 -7.95 -3.77 7.73
C PRO A 98 -7.89 -4.85 6.65
N SER A 99 -8.20 -6.10 7.00
CA SER A 99 -8.28 -7.23 6.06
C SER A 99 -9.32 -7.00 4.97
N MET A 100 -10.49 -6.46 5.32
CA MET A 100 -11.58 -6.20 4.38
C MET A 100 -11.41 -4.91 3.60
N ARG A 101 -10.46 -4.06 3.98
CA ARG A 101 -10.01 -2.90 3.19
C ARG A 101 -8.95 -3.25 2.14
N CYS A 102 -8.46 -4.49 2.12
CA CYS A 102 -7.59 -4.97 1.05
C CYS A 102 -8.29 -4.88 -0.31
N VAL A 103 -7.51 -4.53 -1.33
CA VAL A 103 -7.98 -4.48 -2.71
C VAL A 103 -8.46 -5.87 -3.15
N GLY A 104 -9.60 -5.93 -3.83
CA GLY A 104 -10.29 -7.17 -4.15
C GLY A 104 -11.31 -7.52 -3.07
N TYR A 105 -10.87 -7.72 -1.82
CA TYR A 105 -11.75 -8.16 -0.72
C TYR A 105 -12.88 -7.17 -0.44
N ARG A 106 -12.59 -5.87 -0.41
CA ARG A 106 -13.63 -4.85 -0.22
C ARG A 106 -14.71 -4.93 -1.31
N GLN A 107 -14.29 -5.08 -2.56
CA GLN A 107 -15.19 -5.16 -3.70
C GLN A 107 -15.96 -6.49 -3.70
N ALA A 108 -15.34 -7.58 -3.23
CA ALA A 108 -15.99 -8.88 -3.12
C ALA A 108 -17.08 -8.87 -2.03
N LEU A 109 -16.88 -8.18 -0.91
CA LEU A 109 -17.95 -7.96 0.08
C LEU A 109 -19.13 -7.20 -0.53
N GLU A 110 -18.87 -6.07 -1.22
CA GLU A 110 -19.92 -5.29 -1.90
C GLU A 110 -20.72 -6.15 -2.89
N TYR A 111 -20.03 -7.02 -3.65
CA TYR A 111 -20.66 -7.98 -4.57
C TYR A 111 -21.54 -9.00 -3.83
N LEU A 112 -20.99 -9.64 -2.78
CA LEU A 112 -21.69 -10.66 -1.99
C LEU A 112 -22.85 -10.09 -1.13
N GLU A 113 -22.92 -8.78 -0.96
CA GLU A 113 -24.03 -8.06 -0.32
C GLU A 113 -25.10 -7.62 -1.35
N GLY A 114 -24.89 -7.89 -2.64
CA GLY A 114 -25.82 -7.53 -3.70
C GLY A 114 -25.75 -6.06 -4.13
N HIS A 115 -24.71 -5.32 -3.74
CA HIS A 115 -24.56 -3.91 -4.11
C HIS A 115 -24.09 -3.70 -5.55
N CYS A 116 -23.58 -4.73 -6.22
CA CYS A 116 -23.22 -4.68 -7.64
C CYS A 116 -23.23 -6.06 -8.29
N ASP A 117 -23.24 -6.11 -9.62
CA ASP A 117 -23.11 -7.34 -10.39
C ASP A 117 -21.64 -7.77 -10.57
N LEU A 118 -21.44 -8.98 -11.11
CA LEU A 118 -20.09 -9.56 -11.31
C LEU A 118 -19.21 -8.72 -12.26
N PRO A 119 -19.69 -8.21 -13.40
CA PRO A 119 -18.90 -7.31 -14.25
C PRO A 119 -18.47 -6.02 -13.54
N THR A 120 -19.37 -5.39 -12.76
CA THR A 120 -19.05 -4.18 -12.00
C THR A 120 -18.06 -4.46 -10.89
N PHE A 121 -18.24 -5.56 -10.15
CA PHE A 121 -17.29 -6.04 -9.14
C PHE A 121 -15.88 -6.20 -9.72
N ARG A 122 -15.77 -6.93 -10.84
CA ARG A 122 -14.50 -7.14 -11.55
C ARG A 122 -13.84 -5.81 -11.91
N ASN A 123 -14.58 -4.91 -12.55
CA ASN A 123 -14.05 -3.61 -12.98
C ASN A 123 -13.61 -2.74 -11.80
N LYS A 124 -14.37 -2.72 -10.70
CA LYS A 124 -14.00 -2.04 -9.46
C LYS A 124 -12.72 -2.62 -8.85
N GLY A 125 -12.58 -3.95 -8.81
CA GLY A 125 -11.40 -4.62 -8.28
C GLY A 125 -10.13 -4.31 -9.07
N ILE A 126 -10.23 -4.36 -10.40
CA ILE A 126 -9.13 -3.97 -11.32
C ILE A 126 -8.76 -2.50 -11.12
N PHE A 127 -9.75 -1.60 -11.10
CA PHE A 127 -9.51 -0.17 -10.90
C PHE A 127 -8.81 0.09 -9.56
N ALA A 128 -9.30 -0.51 -8.47
CA ALA A 128 -8.69 -0.38 -7.15
C ALA A 128 -7.23 -0.90 -7.14
N THR A 129 -6.95 -1.99 -7.88
CA THR A 129 -5.59 -2.54 -8.02
C THR A 129 -4.68 -1.58 -8.78
N ARG A 130 -5.16 -0.95 -9.86
CA ARG A 130 -4.40 0.08 -10.58
C ARG A 130 -4.11 1.30 -9.69
N GLN A 131 -5.07 1.73 -8.87
CA GLN A 131 -4.85 2.84 -7.92
C GLN A 131 -3.84 2.47 -6.82
N LEU A 132 -3.82 1.22 -6.37
CA LEU A 132 -2.78 0.73 -5.46
C LEU A 132 -1.40 0.78 -6.14
N ALA A 133 -1.26 0.21 -7.34
CA ALA A 133 -0.01 0.20 -8.09
C ALA A 133 0.51 1.61 -8.37
N LYS A 134 -0.36 2.55 -8.78
CA LYS A 134 -0.02 3.97 -8.96
C LYS A 134 0.56 4.59 -7.68
N ARG A 135 -0.04 4.30 -6.52
CA ARG A 135 0.44 4.79 -5.22
C ARG A 135 1.79 4.18 -4.84
N GLN A 136 2.01 2.89 -5.12
CA GLN A 136 3.29 2.24 -4.90
C GLN A 136 4.40 2.86 -5.77
N ILE A 137 4.15 3.09 -7.05
CA ILE A 137 5.13 3.74 -7.95
C ILE A 137 5.42 5.19 -7.51
N THR A 138 4.39 5.92 -7.07
CA THR A 138 4.58 7.28 -6.54
C THR A 138 5.40 7.27 -5.26
N TRP A 139 5.17 6.31 -4.38
CA TRP A 139 5.98 6.12 -3.17
C TRP A 139 7.43 5.78 -3.53
N GLN A 140 7.67 4.86 -4.47
CA GLN A 140 9.02 4.50 -4.92
C GLN A 140 9.79 5.71 -5.49
N ARG A 141 9.13 6.52 -6.31
CA ARG A 141 9.74 7.75 -6.86
C ARG A 141 10.16 8.72 -5.75
N ASN A 142 9.28 8.95 -4.77
CA ASN A 142 9.62 9.80 -3.63
C ASN A 142 10.69 9.16 -2.74
N PHE A 143 10.70 7.83 -2.63
CA PHE A 143 11.70 7.10 -1.85
C PHE A 143 13.10 7.27 -2.46
N ARG A 144 13.22 7.21 -3.79
CA ARG A 144 14.45 7.50 -4.53
C ARG A 144 15.03 8.87 -4.23
N GLU A 145 14.18 9.88 -4.08
CA GLU A 145 14.62 11.25 -3.74
C GLU A 145 15.20 11.35 -2.32
N ASN A 146 14.78 10.47 -1.42
CA ASN A 146 15.21 10.46 -0.01
C ASN A 146 16.28 9.40 0.29
N TRP A 147 16.50 8.44 -0.61
CA TRP A 147 17.42 7.32 -0.44
C TRP A 147 18.30 7.19 -1.68
N GLY A 148 19.43 7.88 -1.68
CA GLY A 148 20.31 8.03 -2.84
C GLY A 148 20.85 6.72 -3.42
N ASP A 149 20.93 5.66 -2.60
CA ASP A 149 21.43 4.34 -2.99
C ASP A 149 20.35 3.44 -3.63
N LEU A 150 19.11 3.91 -3.78
CA LEU A 150 18.04 3.12 -4.43
C LEU A 150 18.37 2.89 -5.91
N VAL A 151 18.54 1.62 -6.27
CA VAL A 151 18.65 1.21 -7.67
C VAL A 151 17.25 0.90 -8.21
N GLU A 152 16.83 1.61 -9.24
CA GLU A 152 15.57 1.35 -9.93
C GLU A 152 15.83 0.63 -11.25
N LEU A 153 15.21 -0.53 -11.43
CA LEU A 153 15.39 -1.39 -12.60
C LEU A 153 14.05 -1.57 -13.32
N ASP A 154 14.10 -1.55 -14.65
CA ASP A 154 12.92 -1.83 -15.46
C ASP A 154 12.56 -3.31 -15.41
N CYS A 155 11.39 -3.63 -14.85
CA CYS A 155 10.93 -5.00 -14.73
C CYS A 155 10.44 -5.62 -16.05
N LEU A 156 10.48 -4.86 -17.14
CA LEU A 156 10.21 -5.30 -18.51
C LEU A 156 11.49 -5.53 -19.33
N ALA A 157 12.67 -5.24 -18.77
CA ALA A 157 13.93 -5.45 -19.46
C ALA A 157 14.21 -6.95 -19.69
N GLU A 158 14.70 -7.29 -20.88
CA GLU A 158 14.98 -8.67 -21.30
C GLU A 158 16.01 -9.38 -20.38
N HIS A 159 16.99 -8.63 -19.89
CA HIS A 159 18.06 -9.15 -19.03
C HIS A 159 17.91 -8.73 -17.57
N LEU A 160 16.68 -8.48 -17.09
CA LEU A 160 16.42 -8.03 -15.72
C LEU A 160 17.14 -8.89 -14.67
N GLU A 161 17.04 -10.21 -14.77
CA GLU A 161 17.64 -11.11 -13.78
C GLU A 161 19.16 -10.93 -13.68
N GLU A 162 19.83 -10.84 -14.83
CA GLU A 162 21.27 -10.63 -14.90
C GLU A 162 21.64 -9.25 -14.35
N THR A 163 20.90 -8.21 -14.72
CA THR A 163 21.10 -6.85 -14.19
C THR A 163 20.94 -6.80 -12.67
N VAL A 164 19.94 -7.50 -12.11
CA VAL A 164 19.75 -7.60 -10.65
C VAL A 164 20.93 -8.30 -10.00
N ARG A 165 21.40 -9.43 -10.56
CA ARG A 165 22.56 -10.17 -10.04
C ARG A 165 23.82 -9.31 -10.04
N GLN A 166 24.08 -8.60 -11.14
CA GLN A 166 25.22 -7.69 -11.26
C GLN A 166 25.14 -6.52 -10.28
N THR A 167 23.95 -5.92 -10.12
CA THR A 167 23.70 -4.84 -9.15
C THR A 167 24.03 -5.31 -7.73
N VAL A 168 23.56 -6.51 -7.35
CA VAL A 168 23.86 -7.07 -6.03
C VAL A 168 25.35 -7.37 -5.89
N ALA A 169 25.99 -7.97 -6.89
CA ALA A 169 27.42 -8.30 -6.85
C ALA A 169 28.33 -7.07 -6.74
N GLN A 170 27.99 -5.96 -7.39
CA GLN A 170 28.72 -4.68 -7.28
C GLN A 170 28.51 -4.00 -5.93
N ALA A 171 27.38 -4.27 -5.28
CA ALA A 171 27.01 -3.73 -3.98
C ALA A 171 27.39 -4.64 -2.80
N LEU A 172 28.12 -5.73 -3.04
CA LEU A 172 28.77 -6.53 -2.00
C LEU A 172 30.21 -6.04 -1.84
#